data_AF-A0A7D4FX28-F1
#
_entry.id   AF-A0A7D4FX28-F1
#
_cell.length_a   1.000
_cell.length_b   1.000
_cell.length_c   1.000
_cell.angle_alpha   90.00
_cell.angle_beta   90.00
_cell.angle_gamma   90.00
#
_symmetry.space_group_name_H-M   'P 1'
#
loop_
_entity.id
_entity.type
_entity.pdbx_description
1 polymer ?
#
loop_
_entity_poly.entity_id
_entity_poly.type
_entity_poly.pdbx_seq_one_letter_code
_entity_poly.pdbx_strand_id
1 'polypeptide(L)'
;MKKTVLGFIASFMVLSAHAQDMKIKKGAVLLNETPVALLKEEKRTCELSTLDGKQVLTFFITNKTKQGISAPEEWLKFISPEGAVFELPNPQDRIVLSNTKFFAYKLLDSKPSLLAVNGIKKSIIDNLFAQGSSPFSAKWDSIYTVVKKMEKADEEFTAQHPFFINDDGDIIINKVMVGKVLVNEPSLGKRTYYIKDRVGNQVAEIKLESWTNSENFSNITTCDDRKLPFLEYKTAFKLSENEMAHRMVSKLLANGYTLGDMTEDIKQRLANKAKAEEQQAVEEEQQLVNDAQKASVNIYNVPGKVVLADGTTHEGNITIIYESIEKKMGKGTNGILDLDAPAMGSSVTLTHNDANGNTEQRFKAADNVTVYAGGKTYIGTKGLKDSALRNAGGSSSINIGTRHPQFFEVLFTDGKGNYILQHPLDKDELYLKLKDRNGAIYLGDKALLGTRSEKTRIKLTAEYLDTPSMDAAKYDTRTKEGLQQLIADYAKK
;
A
#
# COMPACT_ATOMS: atom_id res chain seq x y z
N MET A 1 -17.44 9.94 39.78
CA MET A 1 -17.42 8.81 38.81
C MET A 1 -18.67 8.67 37.94
N LYS A 2 -19.89 8.96 38.40
CA LYS A 2 -21.11 8.79 37.58
C LYS A 2 -21.30 9.79 36.41
N LYS A 3 -20.67 10.96 36.43
CA LYS A 3 -20.81 11.98 35.37
C LYS A 3 -19.81 11.84 34.21
N THR A 4 -18.65 11.24 34.46
CA THR A 4 -17.61 11.01 33.44
C THR A 4 -17.91 9.82 32.52
N VAL A 5 -18.61 8.79 33.04
CA VAL A 5 -19.05 7.63 32.25
C VAL A 5 -20.19 7.99 31.30
N LEU A 6 -21.08 8.93 31.68
CA LEU A 6 -22.20 9.35 30.84
C LEU A 6 -21.74 10.20 29.64
N GLY A 7 -20.67 10.98 29.79
CA GLY A 7 -20.06 11.75 28.71
C GLY A 7 -19.39 10.89 27.63
N PHE A 8 -18.78 9.76 28.03
CA PHE A 8 -18.19 8.81 27.08
C PHE A 8 -19.26 8.04 26.27
N ILE A 9 -20.42 7.74 26.86
CA ILE A 9 -21.54 7.11 26.17
C ILE A 9 -22.24 8.11 25.22
N ALA A 10 -22.35 9.38 25.60
CA ALA A 10 -22.93 10.41 24.74
C ALA A 10 -22.03 10.78 23.55
N SER A 11 -20.69 10.75 23.71
CA SER A 11 -19.75 11.03 22.62
C SER A 11 -19.66 9.89 21.60
N PHE A 12 -20.10 8.67 21.93
CA PHE A 12 -20.25 7.56 20.97
C PHE A 12 -21.52 7.66 20.11
N MET A 13 -22.55 8.41 20.55
CA MET A 13 -23.80 8.56 19.80
C MET A 13 -23.74 9.63 18.70
N VAL A 14 -22.75 10.52 18.71
CA VAL A 14 -22.64 11.62 17.73
C VAL A 14 -21.73 11.26 16.54
N LEU A 15 -21.15 10.06 16.52
CA LEU A 15 -20.41 9.51 15.37
C LEU A 15 -21.14 8.36 14.63
N SER A 16 -22.35 7.98 15.05
CA SER A 16 -23.21 7.08 14.27
C SER A 16 -23.93 7.84 13.15
N ALA A 17 -23.15 8.36 12.21
CA ALA A 17 -23.65 8.73 10.88
C ALA A 17 -24.19 7.46 10.21
N HIS A 18 -25.53 7.35 10.15
CA HIS A 18 -26.30 6.36 9.39
C HIS A 18 -25.81 4.90 9.47
N ALA A 19 -25.76 4.31 10.66
CA ALA A 19 -25.81 2.85 10.75
C ALA A 19 -27.20 2.39 10.24
N GLN A 20 -27.24 1.70 9.10
CA GLN A 20 -28.48 1.17 8.52
C GLN A 20 -29.15 0.22 9.52
N ASP A 21 -30.36 0.53 9.99
CA ASP A 21 -31.10 -0.28 10.98
C ASP A 21 -31.62 -1.56 10.31
N MET A 22 -31.14 -2.72 10.73
CA MET A 22 -31.56 -4.02 10.21
C MET A 22 -32.37 -4.83 11.23
N LYS A 23 -33.57 -5.23 10.82
CA LYS A 23 -34.49 -6.08 11.60
C LYS A 23 -34.87 -7.33 10.82
N ILE A 24 -35.16 -8.40 11.56
CA ILE A 24 -35.71 -9.64 10.99
C ILE A 24 -37.11 -9.81 11.58
N LYS A 25 -38.13 -9.91 10.74
CA LYS A 25 -39.51 -10.19 11.16
C LYS A 25 -40.06 -11.35 10.32
N LYS A 26 -40.34 -12.49 10.96
CA LYS A 26 -40.87 -13.71 10.29
C LYS A 26 -40.05 -14.13 9.04
N GLY A 27 -38.72 -14.07 9.13
CA GLY A 27 -37.81 -14.39 8.01
C GLY A 27 -37.60 -13.25 7.00
N ALA A 28 -38.41 -12.19 7.03
CA ALA A 28 -38.17 -11.01 6.20
C ALA A 28 -37.03 -10.16 6.76
N VAL A 29 -36.10 -9.78 5.90
CA VAL A 29 -35.04 -8.80 6.18
C VAL A 29 -35.61 -7.41 5.93
N LEU A 30 -35.62 -6.59 6.98
CA LEU A 30 -36.03 -5.19 6.93
C LEU A 30 -34.80 -4.31 7.06
N LEU A 31 -34.59 -3.43 6.10
CA LEU A 31 -33.55 -2.41 6.11
C LEU A 31 -34.24 -1.04 6.21
N ASN A 32 -33.98 -0.30 7.30
CA ASN A 32 -34.69 0.93 7.63
C ASN A 32 -36.21 0.75 7.58
N GLU A 33 -36.71 -0.30 8.25
CA GLU A 33 -38.13 -0.76 8.27
C GLU A 33 -38.72 -1.18 6.92
N THR A 34 -37.97 -1.13 5.82
CA THR A 34 -38.45 -1.57 4.50
C THR A 34 -38.08 -3.04 4.27
N PRO A 35 -39.05 -3.94 4.01
CA PRO A 35 -38.75 -5.32 3.63
C PRO A 35 -38.00 -5.38 2.29
N VAL A 36 -36.87 -6.08 2.26
CA VAL A 36 -35.99 -6.14 1.06
C VAL A 36 -35.78 -7.55 0.52
N ALA A 37 -35.92 -8.57 1.36
CA ALA A 37 -35.70 -9.98 1.01
C ALA A 37 -36.30 -10.91 2.08
N LEU A 38 -36.41 -12.20 1.76
CA LEU A 38 -36.68 -13.27 2.70
C LEU A 38 -35.41 -14.11 2.91
N LEU A 39 -35.10 -14.45 4.16
CA LEU A 39 -34.05 -15.38 4.53
C LEU A 39 -34.64 -16.54 5.31
N LYS A 40 -34.28 -17.76 4.91
CA LYS A 40 -34.61 -19.00 5.63
C LYS A 40 -33.32 -19.73 5.97
N GLU A 41 -33.12 -19.96 7.27
CA GLU A 41 -31.94 -20.67 7.78
C GLU A 41 -32.28 -22.15 7.98
N GLU A 42 -31.43 -23.02 7.45
CA GLU A 42 -31.46 -24.46 7.70
C GLU A 42 -30.05 -24.92 8.07
N LYS A 43 -29.84 -25.28 9.34
CA LYS A 43 -28.53 -25.67 9.90
C LYS A 43 -27.45 -24.61 9.67
N ARG A 44 -26.52 -24.84 8.72
CA ARG A 44 -25.42 -23.93 8.37
C ARG A 44 -25.58 -23.31 6.98
N THR A 45 -26.73 -23.52 6.35
CA THR A 45 -27.07 -22.99 5.03
C THR A 45 -28.20 -21.98 5.15
N CYS A 46 -28.16 -20.94 4.33
CA CYS A 46 -29.18 -19.91 4.29
C CYS A 46 -29.71 -19.75 2.86
N GLU A 47 -31.02 -19.79 2.72
CA GLU A 47 -31.73 -19.54 1.47
C GLU A 47 -32.11 -18.06 1.40
N LEU A 48 -31.80 -17.42 0.27
CA LEU A 48 -32.22 -16.06 -0.06
C LEU A 48 -33.33 -16.14 -1.11
N SER A 49 -34.45 -15.49 -0.81
CA SER A 49 -35.64 -15.46 -1.66
C SER A 49 -36.18 -14.04 -1.80
N THR A 50 -36.84 -13.75 -2.91
CA THR A 50 -37.58 -12.49 -3.11
C THR A 50 -38.81 -12.43 -2.19
N LEU A 51 -39.43 -11.26 -2.05
CA LEU A 51 -40.58 -11.06 -1.14
C LEU A 51 -41.83 -11.87 -1.52
N ASP A 52 -41.93 -12.31 -2.78
CA ASP A 52 -42.95 -13.23 -3.29
C ASP A 52 -42.63 -14.72 -3.02
N GLY A 53 -41.50 -15.02 -2.36
CA GLY A 53 -41.09 -16.36 -1.99
C GLY A 53 -40.29 -17.12 -3.06
N LYS A 54 -39.96 -16.51 -4.20
CA LYS A 54 -39.11 -17.16 -5.20
C LYS A 54 -37.66 -17.23 -4.73
N GLN A 55 -37.10 -18.43 -4.69
CA GLN A 55 -35.69 -18.65 -4.35
C GLN A 55 -34.76 -17.99 -5.37
N VAL A 56 -33.77 -17.26 -4.86
CA VAL A 56 -32.72 -16.61 -5.65
C VAL A 56 -31.42 -17.41 -5.57
N LEU A 57 -31.00 -17.80 -4.36
CA LEU A 57 -29.80 -18.59 -4.14
C LEU A 57 -29.80 -19.25 -2.76
N THR A 58 -28.88 -20.19 -2.56
CA THR A 58 -28.49 -20.71 -1.24
C THR A 58 -27.04 -20.36 -0.98
N PHE A 59 -26.68 -20.01 0.25
CA PHE A 59 -25.30 -19.71 0.61
C PHE A 59 -24.93 -20.21 1.99
N PHE A 60 -23.63 -20.39 2.21
CA PHE A 60 -23.04 -20.75 3.49
C PHE A 60 -21.59 -20.30 3.58
N ILE A 61 -21.09 -20.22 4.81
CA ILE A 61 -19.68 -19.98 5.09
C ILE A 61 -18.97 -21.33 5.07
N THR A 62 -17.85 -21.41 4.36
CA THR A 62 -17.04 -22.62 4.30
C THR A 62 -15.57 -22.28 4.27
N ASN A 63 -14.76 -23.17 4.81
CA ASN A 63 -13.33 -23.23 4.57
C ASN A 63 -12.95 -24.46 3.73
N LYS A 64 -13.92 -25.17 3.15
CA LYS A 64 -13.66 -26.42 2.43
C LYS A 64 -13.75 -26.22 0.93
N THR A 65 -12.70 -26.66 0.23
CA THR A 65 -12.71 -26.68 -1.23
C THR A 65 -13.67 -27.76 -1.75
N LYS A 66 -13.92 -27.78 -3.06
CA LYS A 66 -14.74 -28.83 -3.70
C LYS A 66 -14.19 -30.24 -3.47
N GLN A 67 -12.87 -30.37 -3.29
CA GLN A 67 -12.19 -31.64 -3.04
C GLN A 67 -12.25 -32.06 -1.56
N GLY A 68 -12.86 -31.25 -0.70
CA GLY A 68 -12.98 -31.52 0.73
C GLY A 68 -11.76 -31.09 1.56
N ILE A 69 -10.81 -30.39 0.95
CA ILE A 69 -9.61 -29.84 1.61
C ILE A 69 -10.02 -28.70 2.52
N SER A 70 -9.61 -28.71 3.78
CA SER A 70 -9.87 -27.62 4.72
C SER A 70 -8.77 -26.56 4.65
N ALA A 71 -9.16 -25.35 4.30
CA ALA A 71 -8.33 -24.16 4.29
C ALA A 71 -8.30 -23.47 5.67
N PRO A 72 -7.28 -22.63 5.94
CA PRO A 72 -7.22 -21.79 7.13
C PRO A 72 -8.10 -20.53 7.01
N GLU A 73 -8.57 -20.20 5.80
CA GLU A 73 -9.44 -19.05 5.52
C GLU A 73 -10.87 -19.53 5.23
N GLU A 74 -11.87 -18.79 5.70
CA GLU A 74 -13.28 -18.98 5.34
C GLU A 74 -13.71 -18.04 4.21
N TRP A 75 -14.60 -18.51 3.35
CA TRP A 75 -15.25 -17.73 2.30
C TRP A 75 -16.75 -18.03 2.24
N LEU A 76 -17.48 -17.19 1.51
CA LEU A 76 -18.89 -17.44 1.21
C LEU A 76 -19.01 -18.23 -0.09
N LYS A 77 -19.77 -19.33 -0.04
CA LYS A 77 -20.11 -20.12 -1.22
C LYS A 77 -21.59 -19.97 -1.53
N PHE A 78 -21.90 -19.65 -2.78
CA PHE A 78 -23.25 -19.41 -3.28
C PHE A 78 -23.61 -20.46 -4.32
N ILE A 79 -24.84 -20.94 -4.27
CA ILE A 79 -25.38 -21.97 -5.15
C ILE A 79 -26.71 -21.47 -5.72
N SER A 80 -26.86 -21.45 -7.04
CA SER A 80 -28.13 -21.11 -7.69
C SER A 80 -29.13 -22.27 -7.57
N PRO A 81 -30.44 -22.04 -7.77
CA PRO A 81 -31.42 -23.13 -7.82
C PRO A 81 -31.09 -24.21 -8.86
N GLU A 82 -30.41 -23.85 -9.94
CA GLU A 82 -29.96 -24.74 -11.02
C GLU A 82 -28.60 -25.41 -10.73
N GLY A 83 -27.96 -25.09 -9.60
CA GLY A 83 -26.69 -25.69 -9.16
C GLY A 83 -25.43 -24.97 -9.63
N ALA A 84 -25.52 -23.79 -10.27
CA ALA A 84 -24.34 -22.97 -10.57
C ALA A 84 -23.71 -22.43 -9.28
N VAL A 85 -22.39 -22.22 -9.28
CA VAL A 85 -21.64 -21.83 -8.06
C VAL A 85 -20.76 -20.62 -8.30
N PHE A 86 -20.73 -19.70 -7.34
CA PHE A 86 -19.65 -18.73 -7.20
C PHE A 86 -19.22 -18.56 -5.74
N GLU A 87 -18.05 -17.97 -5.53
CA GLU A 87 -17.49 -17.71 -4.20
C GLU A 87 -17.11 -16.23 -4.04
N LEU A 88 -17.30 -15.69 -2.83
CA LEU A 88 -16.88 -14.34 -2.46
C LEU A 88 -16.10 -14.36 -1.14
N PRO A 89 -15.24 -13.34 -0.89
CA PRO A 89 -14.60 -13.19 0.42
C PRO A 89 -15.64 -13.16 1.54
N ASN A 90 -15.32 -13.78 2.69
CA ASN A 90 -16.16 -13.70 3.89
C ASN A 90 -15.96 -12.33 4.57
N PRO A 91 -16.99 -11.47 4.66
CA PRO A 91 -16.89 -10.18 5.33
C PRO A 91 -16.65 -10.34 6.83
N GLN A 92 -16.06 -9.32 7.48
CA GLN A 92 -15.87 -9.32 8.93
C GLN A 92 -17.20 -9.49 9.67
N ASP A 93 -17.19 -10.30 10.74
CA ASP A 93 -18.37 -10.55 11.55
C ASP A 93 -18.85 -9.28 12.26
N ARG A 94 -20.15 -9.00 12.16
CA ARG A 94 -20.82 -8.04 13.02
C ARG A 94 -21.34 -8.76 14.26
N ILE A 95 -21.15 -8.15 15.44
CA ILE A 95 -21.68 -8.69 16.70
C ILE A 95 -23.21 -8.60 16.68
N VAL A 96 -23.87 -9.75 16.54
CA VAL A 96 -25.33 -9.88 16.58
C VAL A 96 -25.75 -11.16 17.31
N LEU A 97 -26.90 -11.10 17.98
CA LEU A 97 -27.48 -12.24 18.71
C LEU A 97 -28.43 -13.10 17.86
N SER A 98 -28.57 -12.81 16.57
CA SER A 98 -29.48 -13.52 15.66
C SER A 98 -28.69 -14.04 14.46
N ASN A 99 -28.70 -15.36 14.26
CA ASN A 99 -28.06 -16.02 13.12
C ASN A 99 -28.61 -15.52 11.78
N THR A 100 -29.92 -15.32 11.65
CA THR A 100 -30.50 -14.76 10.43
C THR A 100 -30.03 -13.33 10.17
N LYS A 101 -29.87 -12.50 11.22
CA LYS A 101 -29.23 -11.17 11.06
C LYS A 101 -27.77 -11.31 10.65
N PHE A 102 -27.06 -12.26 11.21
CA PHE A 102 -25.66 -12.53 10.88
C PHE A 102 -25.51 -12.84 9.39
N PHE A 103 -26.32 -13.77 8.85
CA PHE A 103 -26.32 -14.10 7.42
C PHE A 103 -26.77 -12.94 6.53
N ALA A 104 -27.77 -12.14 6.96
CA ALA A 104 -28.17 -10.94 6.23
C ALA A 104 -27.02 -9.92 6.10
N TYR A 105 -26.23 -9.73 7.17
CA TYR A 105 -25.05 -8.86 7.11
C TYR A 105 -23.97 -9.40 6.17
N LYS A 106 -23.78 -10.72 6.07
CA LYS A 106 -22.86 -11.31 5.07
C LYS A 106 -23.24 -10.93 3.64
N LEU A 107 -24.53 -10.90 3.31
CA LEU A 107 -25.01 -10.46 2.01
C LEU A 107 -24.87 -8.95 1.79
N LEU A 108 -25.11 -8.15 2.84
CA LEU A 108 -25.00 -6.68 2.78
C LEU A 108 -23.54 -6.22 2.64
N ASP A 109 -22.61 -6.87 3.34
CA ASP A 109 -21.21 -6.46 3.44
C ASP A 109 -20.29 -7.18 2.45
N SER A 110 -20.82 -8.15 1.70
CA SER A 110 -20.11 -8.79 0.60
C SER A 110 -19.62 -7.78 -0.43
N LYS A 111 -18.54 -8.15 -1.14
CA LYS A 111 -17.97 -7.36 -2.24
C LYS A 111 -17.94 -8.22 -3.50
N PRO A 112 -18.81 -7.94 -4.50
CA PRO A 112 -19.84 -6.90 -4.52
C PRO A 112 -20.99 -7.21 -3.54
N SER A 113 -21.71 -6.17 -3.10
CA SER A 113 -22.84 -6.37 -2.18
C SER A 113 -24.01 -7.02 -2.90
N LEU A 114 -24.62 -8.05 -2.30
CA LEU A 114 -25.72 -8.80 -2.92
C LEU A 114 -27.10 -8.30 -2.45
N LEU A 115 -27.13 -7.63 -1.30
CA LEU A 115 -28.31 -6.98 -0.72
C LEU A 115 -28.06 -5.47 -0.56
N ALA A 116 -29.10 -4.65 -0.67
CA ALA A 116 -29.07 -3.22 -0.39
C ALA A 116 -30.46 -2.72 0.05
N VAL A 117 -30.55 -1.43 0.41
CA VAL A 117 -31.81 -0.76 0.82
C VAL A 117 -32.93 -0.96 -0.22
N ASN A 118 -32.58 -1.04 -1.51
CA ASN A 118 -33.51 -1.20 -2.61
C ASN A 118 -33.81 -2.68 -2.97
N GLY A 119 -33.39 -3.65 -2.15
CA GLY A 119 -33.66 -5.07 -2.40
C GLY A 119 -32.44 -5.89 -2.76
N ILE A 120 -32.72 -7.08 -3.30
CA ILE A 120 -31.73 -8.01 -3.84
C ILE A 120 -31.15 -7.44 -5.14
N LYS A 121 -29.82 -7.39 -5.27
CA LYS A 121 -29.15 -6.90 -6.48
C LYS A 121 -29.07 -7.98 -7.56
N LYS A 122 -30.23 -8.31 -8.13
CA LYS A 122 -30.41 -9.44 -9.06
C LYS A 122 -29.43 -9.42 -10.25
N SER A 123 -29.24 -8.28 -10.91
CA SER A 123 -28.32 -8.19 -12.06
C SER A 123 -26.86 -8.50 -11.70
N ILE A 124 -26.43 -8.19 -10.47
CA ILE A 124 -25.10 -8.53 -9.97
C ILE A 124 -25.01 -10.04 -9.74
N ILE A 125 -26.01 -10.62 -9.09
CA ILE A 125 -26.07 -12.07 -8.82
C ILE A 125 -26.08 -12.87 -10.12
N ASP A 126 -26.91 -12.48 -11.09
CA ASP A 126 -27.02 -13.14 -12.39
C ASP A 126 -25.67 -13.09 -13.14
N ASN A 127 -24.97 -11.95 -13.08
CA ASN A 127 -23.63 -11.82 -13.67
C ASN A 127 -22.58 -12.68 -12.96
N LEU A 128 -22.60 -12.75 -11.63
CA LEU A 128 -21.67 -13.58 -10.85
C LEU A 128 -21.85 -15.08 -11.15
N PHE A 129 -23.10 -15.56 -11.27
CA PHE A 129 -23.35 -16.94 -11.68
C PHE A 129 -22.98 -17.21 -13.14
N ALA A 130 -23.23 -16.25 -14.06
CA ALA A 130 -22.83 -16.38 -15.46
C ALA A 130 -21.31 -16.44 -15.63
N GLN A 131 -20.56 -15.69 -14.82
CA GLN A 131 -19.09 -15.75 -14.80
C GLN A 131 -18.57 -17.04 -14.16
N GLY A 132 -19.27 -17.58 -13.15
CA GLY A 132 -18.95 -18.85 -12.50
C GLY A 132 -17.51 -18.88 -11.95
N SER A 133 -17.27 -18.30 -10.77
CA SER A 133 -15.92 -18.17 -10.21
C SER A 133 -15.80 -18.81 -8.84
N SER A 134 -14.84 -19.71 -8.66
CA SER A 134 -14.48 -20.33 -7.36
C SER A 134 -13.01 -20.05 -7.00
N PRO A 135 -12.62 -18.77 -6.86
CA PRO A 135 -11.22 -18.38 -6.75
C PRO A 135 -10.59 -18.83 -5.43
N PHE A 136 -11.38 -18.98 -4.36
CA PHE A 136 -10.87 -19.41 -3.05
C PHE A 136 -10.61 -20.91 -3.06
N SER A 137 -11.57 -21.71 -3.52
CA SER A 137 -11.37 -23.14 -3.71
C SER A 137 -10.19 -23.41 -4.65
N ALA A 138 -10.11 -22.73 -5.80
CA ALA A 138 -9.03 -22.94 -6.77
C ALA A 138 -7.64 -22.55 -6.21
N LYS A 139 -7.54 -21.43 -5.48
CA LYS A 139 -6.32 -21.01 -4.77
C LYS A 139 -5.86 -22.12 -3.83
N TRP A 140 -6.74 -22.62 -2.96
CA TRP A 140 -6.38 -23.61 -1.96
C TRP A 140 -6.11 -25.00 -2.53
N ASP A 141 -6.83 -25.43 -3.57
CA ASP A 141 -6.53 -26.67 -4.31
C ASP A 141 -5.12 -26.61 -4.95
N SER A 142 -4.74 -25.45 -5.49
CA SER A 142 -3.40 -25.23 -6.06
C SER A 142 -2.30 -25.31 -4.99
N ILE A 143 -2.48 -24.60 -3.86
CA ILE A 143 -1.55 -24.65 -2.73
C ILE A 143 -1.43 -26.09 -2.21
N TYR A 144 -2.55 -26.80 -2.09
CA TYR A 144 -2.59 -28.17 -1.59
C TYR A 144 -1.75 -29.10 -2.46
N THR A 145 -1.89 -28.97 -3.79
CA THR A 145 -1.12 -29.75 -4.76
C THR A 145 0.39 -29.52 -4.60
N VAL A 146 0.79 -28.26 -4.38
CA VAL A 146 2.20 -27.91 -4.13
C VAL A 146 2.69 -28.53 -2.81
N VAL A 147 1.93 -28.36 -1.72
CA VAL A 147 2.32 -28.90 -0.41
C VAL A 147 2.40 -30.42 -0.43
N LYS A 148 1.45 -31.12 -1.05
CA LYS A 148 1.51 -32.58 -1.24
C LYS A 148 2.74 -33.02 -2.02
N LYS A 149 3.11 -32.30 -3.07
CA LYS A 149 4.34 -32.59 -3.83
C LYS A 149 5.59 -32.41 -2.98
N MET A 150 5.64 -31.36 -2.14
CA MET A 150 6.73 -31.15 -1.20
C MET A 150 6.80 -32.30 -0.18
N GLU A 151 5.69 -32.64 0.47
CA GLU A 151 5.65 -33.71 1.48
C GLU A 151 6.01 -35.08 0.90
N LYS A 152 5.66 -35.36 -0.36
CA LYS A 152 6.14 -36.56 -1.05
C LYS A 152 7.66 -36.58 -1.21
N ALA A 153 8.26 -35.44 -1.57
CA ALA A 153 9.73 -35.32 -1.63
C ALA A 153 10.37 -35.49 -0.24
N ASP A 154 9.74 -34.98 0.81
CA ASP A 154 10.21 -35.15 2.19
C ASP A 154 10.16 -36.64 2.61
N GLU A 155 9.09 -37.35 2.25
CA GLU A 155 8.97 -38.80 2.44
C GLU A 155 10.07 -39.57 1.69
N GLU A 156 10.27 -39.28 0.40
CA GLU A 156 11.31 -39.89 -0.43
C GLU A 156 12.71 -39.67 0.17
N PHE A 157 12.99 -38.49 0.71
CA PHE A 157 14.23 -38.20 1.43
C PHE A 157 14.38 -39.09 2.67
N THR A 158 13.34 -39.21 3.50
CA THR A 158 13.39 -40.03 4.71
C THR A 158 13.30 -41.54 4.48
N ALA A 159 12.84 -41.99 3.31
CA ALA A 159 12.96 -43.37 2.89
C ALA A 159 14.44 -43.75 2.65
N GLN A 160 15.27 -42.81 2.20
CA GLN A 160 16.72 -42.98 2.05
C GLN A 160 17.49 -42.75 3.35
N HIS A 161 16.90 -42.00 4.28
CA HIS A 161 17.48 -41.65 5.59
C HIS A 161 16.50 -42.03 6.72
N PRO A 162 16.36 -43.35 7.01
CA PRO A 162 15.32 -43.82 7.91
C PRO A 162 15.54 -43.35 9.35
N PHE A 163 14.44 -43.00 10.01
CA PHE A 163 14.37 -42.68 11.42
C PHE A 163 13.21 -43.44 12.07
N PHE A 164 13.21 -43.51 13.40
CA PHE A 164 12.14 -44.11 14.19
C PHE A 164 11.76 -43.20 15.35
N ILE A 165 10.49 -43.21 15.73
CA ILE A 165 9.98 -42.54 16.94
C ILE A 165 9.45 -43.62 17.88
N ASN A 166 9.95 -43.71 19.10
CA ASN A 166 9.42 -44.65 20.10
C ASN A 166 8.18 -44.08 20.82
N ASP A 167 7.56 -44.88 21.69
CA ASP A 167 6.38 -44.46 22.46
C ASP A 167 6.66 -43.28 23.40
N ASP A 168 7.91 -43.13 23.87
CA ASP A 168 8.38 -42.01 24.72
C ASP A 168 8.69 -40.72 23.93
N GLY A 169 8.52 -40.76 22.61
CA GLY A 169 8.78 -39.65 21.70
C GLY A 169 10.24 -39.47 21.29
N ASP A 170 11.15 -40.36 21.67
CA ASP A 170 12.55 -40.27 21.27
C ASP A 170 12.69 -40.55 19.77
N ILE A 171 13.40 -39.67 19.09
CA ILE A 171 13.70 -39.74 17.66
C ILE A 171 15.05 -40.41 17.51
N ILE A 172 15.09 -41.55 16.82
CA ILE A 172 16.26 -42.42 16.71
C ILE A 172 16.67 -42.54 15.24
N ILE A 173 17.93 -42.22 14.96
CA ILE A 173 18.57 -42.42 13.65
C ILE A 173 19.81 -43.28 13.87
N ASN A 174 20.00 -44.34 13.08
CA ASN A 174 21.15 -45.24 13.19
C ASN A 174 21.43 -45.74 14.62
N LYS A 175 20.36 -46.09 15.37
CA LYS A 175 20.41 -46.53 16.78
C LYS A 175 20.89 -45.49 17.79
N VAL A 176 20.95 -44.21 17.41
CA VAL A 176 21.29 -43.09 18.30
C VAL A 176 20.07 -42.20 18.48
N MET A 177 19.75 -41.85 19.72
CA MET A 177 18.74 -40.82 19.99
C MET A 177 19.29 -39.46 19.54
N VAL A 178 18.63 -38.88 18.55
CA VAL A 178 19.00 -37.59 17.98
C VAL A 178 18.06 -36.48 18.41
N GLY A 179 16.86 -36.75 18.90
CA GLY A 179 15.95 -35.70 19.34
C GLY A 179 14.72 -36.26 20.04
N LYS A 180 13.74 -35.40 20.32
CA LYS A 180 12.53 -35.80 21.02
C LYS A 180 11.29 -35.04 20.53
N VAL A 181 10.20 -35.77 20.32
CA VAL A 181 8.85 -35.24 20.12
C VAL A 181 8.19 -35.06 21.47
N LEU A 182 7.63 -33.88 21.73
CA LEU A 182 6.79 -33.60 22.90
C LEU A 182 5.43 -33.11 22.44
N VAL A 183 4.38 -33.54 23.13
CA VAL A 183 3.01 -33.10 22.85
C VAL A 183 2.43 -32.42 24.09
N ASN A 184 1.93 -31.21 23.91
CA ASN A 184 1.15 -30.50 24.91
C ASN A 184 -0.32 -30.44 24.49
N GLU A 185 -1.23 -30.73 25.40
CA GLU A 185 -2.68 -30.65 25.20
C GLU A 185 -3.25 -29.53 26.07
N PRO A 186 -3.18 -28.26 25.62
CA PRO A 186 -3.59 -27.13 26.45
C PRO A 186 -5.10 -27.09 26.74
N SER A 187 -5.92 -27.71 25.89
CA SER A 187 -7.36 -27.85 26.08
C SER A 187 -7.89 -29.00 25.23
N LEU A 188 -9.09 -29.50 25.57
CA LEU A 188 -9.79 -30.48 24.74
C LEU A 188 -9.87 -29.96 23.29
N GLY A 189 -9.46 -30.79 22.33
CA GLY A 189 -9.45 -30.39 20.92
C GLY A 189 -8.12 -29.80 20.42
N LYS A 190 -7.22 -29.33 21.29
CA LYS A 190 -5.99 -28.64 20.87
C LYS A 190 -4.74 -29.43 21.22
N ARG A 191 -3.78 -29.47 20.29
CA ARG A 191 -2.49 -30.15 20.47
C ARG A 191 -1.37 -29.27 19.96
N THR A 192 -0.30 -29.14 20.72
CA THR A 192 0.94 -28.52 20.25
C THR A 192 2.03 -29.58 20.25
N TYR A 193 2.63 -29.81 19.07
CA TYR A 193 3.79 -30.66 18.95
C TYR A 193 5.04 -29.78 18.99
N TYR A 194 6.02 -30.22 19.76
CA TYR A 194 7.36 -29.63 19.82
C TYR A 194 8.37 -30.70 19.42
N ILE A 195 9.32 -30.30 18.59
CA ILE A 195 10.49 -31.12 18.26
C ILE A 195 11.68 -30.48 18.93
N LYS A 196 12.35 -31.26 19.77
CA LYS A 196 13.59 -30.90 20.43
C LYS A 196 14.77 -31.67 19.88
N ASP A 197 15.91 -31.03 19.91
CA ASP A 197 17.19 -31.62 19.55
C ASP A 197 17.69 -32.57 20.67
N ARG A 198 18.82 -33.24 20.48
CA ARG A 198 19.38 -34.20 21.46
C ARG A 198 19.69 -33.57 22.83
N VAL A 199 20.04 -32.28 22.86
CA VAL A 199 20.43 -31.56 24.08
C VAL A 199 19.28 -30.73 24.66
N GLY A 200 18.10 -30.75 24.03
CA GLY A 200 16.86 -30.16 24.52
C GLY A 200 16.52 -28.79 23.93
N ASN A 201 17.25 -28.28 22.94
CA ASN A 201 16.89 -27.06 22.22
C ASN A 201 15.60 -27.30 21.42
N GLN A 202 14.68 -26.33 21.41
CA GLN A 202 13.50 -26.40 20.58
C GLN A 202 13.86 -26.11 19.12
N VAL A 203 13.68 -27.10 18.25
CA VAL A 203 13.95 -26.99 16.81
C VAL A 203 12.71 -26.54 16.06
N ALA A 204 11.54 -27.00 16.47
CA ALA A 204 10.30 -26.64 15.80
C ALA A 204 9.06 -26.83 16.68
N GLU A 205 7.97 -26.16 16.30
CA GLU A 205 6.63 -26.33 16.86
C GLU A 205 5.53 -26.28 15.79
N ILE A 206 4.41 -26.94 16.06
CA ILE A 206 3.17 -26.78 15.31
C ILE A 206 1.98 -26.84 16.28
N LYS A 207 1.04 -25.89 16.12
CA LYS A 207 -0.15 -25.74 16.95
C LYS A 207 -1.37 -26.18 16.13
N LEU A 208 -2.10 -27.15 16.66
CA LEU A 208 -3.32 -27.70 16.06
C LEU A 208 -4.53 -27.19 16.85
N GLU A 209 -5.48 -26.58 16.14
CA GLU A 209 -6.65 -25.92 16.73
C GLU A 209 -7.87 -26.85 16.90
N SER A 210 -7.85 -28.06 16.35
CA SER A 210 -8.93 -29.04 16.49
C SER A 210 -8.42 -30.49 16.36
N TRP A 211 -9.18 -31.46 16.89
CA TRP A 211 -8.99 -32.89 16.60
C TRP A 211 -9.44 -33.15 15.17
N THR A 212 -8.49 -33.19 14.25
CA THR A 212 -8.80 -33.30 12.83
C THR A 212 -8.33 -34.66 12.32
N ASN A 213 -9.28 -35.41 11.75
CA ASN A 213 -9.00 -36.59 10.92
C ASN A 213 -8.81 -36.16 9.45
N SER A 214 -8.42 -34.91 9.21
CA SER A 214 -8.37 -34.30 7.87
C SER A 214 -7.11 -33.48 7.68
N GLU A 215 -6.63 -33.48 6.44
CA GLU A 215 -5.49 -32.70 5.96
C GLU A 215 -5.84 -31.21 5.88
N ASN A 216 -5.87 -30.56 7.04
CA ASN A 216 -5.96 -29.12 7.10
C ASN A 216 -4.59 -28.50 6.86
N PHE A 217 -4.56 -27.30 6.30
CA PHE A 217 -3.30 -26.56 6.22
C PHE A 217 -2.86 -26.04 7.58
N SER A 218 -1.58 -26.25 7.85
CA SER A 218 -0.88 -25.66 8.98
C SER A 218 0.54 -25.27 8.57
N ASN A 219 1.29 -24.72 9.52
CA ASN A 219 2.70 -24.39 9.33
C ASN A 219 3.50 -24.89 10.52
N ILE A 220 4.59 -25.58 10.24
CA ILE A 220 5.63 -25.85 11.23
C ILE A 220 6.44 -24.56 11.37
N THR A 221 6.55 -24.05 12.59
CA THR A 221 7.44 -22.94 12.93
C THR A 221 8.73 -23.50 13.45
N THR A 222 9.85 -23.12 12.84
CA THR A 222 11.19 -23.60 13.21
C THR A 222 11.90 -22.63 14.15
N CYS A 223 13.04 -23.03 14.71
CA CYS A 223 13.86 -22.24 15.63
C CYS A 223 14.38 -20.93 15.01
N ASP A 224 14.48 -20.86 13.69
CA ASP A 224 14.82 -19.70 12.88
C ASP A 224 13.58 -19.01 12.28
N ASP A 225 12.40 -19.23 12.88
CA ASP A 225 11.09 -18.67 12.51
C ASP A 225 10.62 -18.99 11.08
N ARG A 226 11.28 -19.90 10.36
CA ARG A 226 10.78 -20.34 9.05
C ARG A 226 9.46 -21.07 9.23
N LYS A 227 8.49 -20.71 8.40
CA LYS A 227 7.18 -21.37 8.29
C LYS A 227 7.26 -22.41 7.18
N LEU A 228 7.28 -23.69 7.56
CA LEU A 228 7.25 -24.79 6.60
C LEU A 228 5.78 -25.20 6.38
N PRO A 229 5.23 -25.06 5.16
CA PRO A 229 3.88 -25.52 4.84
C PRO A 229 3.73 -27.01 5.13
N PHE A 230 2.62 -27.36 5.78
CA PHE A 230 2.39 -28.70 6.28
C PHE A 230 0.89 -29.03 6.29
N LEU A 231 0.55 -30.29 6.03
CA LEU A 231 -0.81 -30.79 6.16
C LEU A 231 -1.00 -31.48 7.52
N GLU A 232 -2.14 -31.30 8.17
CA GLU A 232 -2.43 -32.00 9.42
C GLU A 232 -2.74 -33.48 9.17
N TYR A 233 -2.16 -34.37 9.96
CA TYR A 233 -2.32 -35.82 9.78
C TYR A 233 -2.93 -36.50 11.00
N LYS A 234 -3.30 -37.77 10.83
CA LYS A 234 -3.91 -38.58 11.88
C LYS A 234 -3.00 -38.61 13.12
N THR A 235 -3.55 -38.15 14.22
CA THR A 235 -2.88 -38.21 15.52
C THR A 235 -3.19 -39.53 16.24
N ALA A 236 -2.25 -40.02 17.04
CA ALA A 236 -2.40 -41.23 17.85
C ALA A 236 -1.95 -40.99 19.29
N PHE A 237 -2.46 -41.79 20.23
CA PHE A 237 -2.06 -41.72 21.65
C PHE A 237 -0.59 -42.12 21.83
N LYS A 238 -0.13 -43.15 21.11
CA LYS A 238 1.28 -43.54 21.07
C LYS A 238 2.01 -42.74 20.00
N LEU A 239 3.18 -42.20 20.33
CA LEU A 239 3.98 -41.41 19.39
C LEU A 239 4.60 -42.25 18.27
N SER A 240 4.86 -43.55 18.51
CA SER A 240 5.35 -44.47 17.47
C SER A 240 4.35 -44.73 16.34
N GLU A 241 3.05 -44.58 16.63
CA GLU A 241 1.94 -44.76 15.68
C GLU A 241 1.39 -43.41 15.16
N ASN A 242 2.00 -42.29 15.56
CA ASN A 242 1.50 -40.95 15.30
C ASN A 242 2.05 -40.39 13.97
N GLU A 243 1.23 -40.43 12.92
CA GLU A 243 1.60 -39.97 11.58
C GLU A 243 1.95 -38.48 11.55
N MET A 244 1.25 -37.67 12.34
CA MET A 244 1.53 -36.23 12.51
C MET A 244 2.96 -35.99 13.02
N ALA A 245 3.36 -36.71 14.07
CA ALA A 245 4.72 -36.63 14.61
C ALA A 245 5.77 -37.12 13.60
N HIS A 246 5.52 -38.26 12.95
CA HIS A 246 6.42 -38.82 11.95
C HIS A 246 6.64 -37.86 10.78
N ARG A 247 5.57 -37.33 10.18
CA ARG A 247 5.67 -36.42 9.04
C ARG A 247 6.30 -35.07 9.42
N MET A 248 6.04 -34.58 10.64
CA MET A 248 6.71 -33.37 11.14
C MET A 248 8.23 -33.58 11.20
N VAL A 249 8.71 -34.71 11.74
CA VAL A 249 10.14 -35.03 11.78
C VAL A 249 10.70 -35.20 10.37
N SER A 250 9.96 -35.86 9.46
CA SER A 250 10.37 -36.01 8.07
C SER A 250 10.56 -34.66 7.36
N LYS A 251 9.61 -33.73 7.53
CA LYS A 251 9.70 -32.36 7.02
C LYS A 251 10.97 -31.66 7.49
N LEU A 252 11.28 -31.76 8.78
CA LEU A 252 12.45 -31.12 9.39
C LEU A 252 13.75 -31.70 8.84
N LEU A 253 13.88 -33.03 8.81
CA LEU A 253 15.08 -33.70 8.30
C LEU A 253 15.32 -33.35 6.82
N ALA A 254 14.28 -33.41 5.99
CA ALA A 254 14.37 -33.06 4.57
C ALA A 254 14.71 -31.57 4.33
N ASN A 255 14.36 -30.69 5.27
CA ASN A 255 14.71 -29.26 5.24
C ASN A 255 16.03 -28.95 5.98
N GLY A 256 16.82 -29.99 6.30
CA GLY A 256 18.18 -29.87 6.84
C GLY A 256 18.28 -29.62 8.34
N TYR A 257 17.21 -29.84 9.11
CA TYR A 257 17.25 -29.80 10.57
C TYR A 257 17.62 -31.19 11.09
N THR A 258 18.89 -31.40 11.43
CA THR A 258 19.44 -32.74 11.73
C THR A 258 19.08 -33.30 13.11
N LEU A 259 18.43 -32.49 13.95
CA LEU A 259 18.01 -32.78 15.32
C LEU A 259 19.09 -33.11 16.34
N GLY A 260 20.33 -33.51 15.99
CA GLY A 260 21.41 -33.84 16.94
C GLY A 260 21.75 -32.76 18.00
N ASP A 261 23.02 -32.41 18.18
CA ASP A 261 23.31 -31.16 18.92
C ASP A 261 23.23 -30.02 17.91
N MET A 262 22.12 -29.27 17.92
CA MET A 262 21.88 -28.16 16.99
C MET A 262 22.30 -26.81 17.57
N THR A 263 23.00 -26.77 18.71
CA THR A 263 23.29 -25.51 19.42
C THR A 263 24.00 -24.47 18.53
N GLU A 264 25.03 -24.88 17.79
CA GLU A 264 25.74 -23.97 16.87
C GLU A 264 25.01 -23.75 15.55
N ASP A 265 24.30 -24.75 15.04
CA ASP A 265 23.49 -24.64 13.82
C ASP A 265 22.35 -23.63 13.99
N ILE A 266 21.65 -23.66 15.12
CA ILE A 266 20.59 -22.69 15.47
C ILE A 266 21.17 -21.27 15.54
N LYS A 267 22.32 -21.08 16.21
CA LYS A 267 23.00 -19.78 16.26
C LYS A 267 23.32 -19.28 14.86
N GLN A 268 23.85 -20.14 14.00
CA GLN A 268 24.20 -19.77 12.63
C GLN A 268 22.97 -19.40 11.80
N ARG A 269 21.87 -20.15 11.92
CA ARG A 269 20.61 -19.86 11.22
C ARG A 269 20.02 -18.52 11.63
N LEU A 270 20.00 -18.24 12.94
CA LEU A 270 19.53 -16.96 13.46
C LEU A 270 20.40 -15.78 12.98
N ALA A 271 21.72 -15.95 12.94
CA ALA A 271 22.63 -14.94 12.41
C ALA A 271 22.44 -14.70 10.90
N ASN A 272 22.23 -15.77 10.12
CA ASN A 272 21.95 -15.66 8.68
C ASN A 272 20.61 -14.97 8.42
N LYS A 273 19.59 -15.27 9.23
CA LYS A 273 18.29 -14.59 9.18
C LYS A 273 18.44 -13.09 9.43
N ALA A 274 19.13 -12.69 10.50
CA ALA A 274 19.32 -11.28 10.83
C ALA A 274 20.01 -10.51 9.69
N LYS A 275 21.02 -11.10 9.04
CA LYS A 275 21.67 -10.52 7.86
C LYS A 275 20.73 -10.39 6.66
N ALA A 276 19.88 -11.40 6.43
CA ALA A 276 18.91 -11.36 5.33
C ALA A 276 17.84 -10.29 5.57
N GLU A 277 17.35 -10.16 6.81
CA GLU A 277 16.38 -9.12 7.19
C GLU A 277 16.96 -7.71 7.08
N GLU A 278 18.22 -7.51 7.48
CA GLU A 278 18.94 -6.24 7.30
C GLU A 278 19.07 -5.88 5.81
N GLN A 279 19.49 -6.83 4.97
CA GLN A 279 19.61 -6.64 3.53
C GLN A 279 18.26 -6.31 2.90
N GLN A 280 17.19 -7.01 3.27
CA GLN A 280 15.85 -6.74 2.78
C GLN A 280 15.37 -5.34 3.20
N ALA A 281 15.62 -4.92 4.43
CA ALA A 281 15.25 -3.58 4.89
C ALA A 281 15.98 -2.48 4.10
N VAL A 282 17.26 -2.69 3.75
CA VAL A 282 18.03 -1.77 2.90
C VAL A 282 17.45 -1.71 1.47
N GLU A 283 17.09 -2.86 0.90
CA GLU A 283 16.50 -2.92 -0.44
C GLU A 283 15.12 -2.26 -0.49
N GLU A 284 14.27 -2.51 0.52
CA GLU A 284 12.97 -1.86 0.67
C GLU A 284 13.11 -0.34 0.83
N GLU A 285 14.07 0.11 1.64
CA GLU A 285 14.35 1.54 1.79
C GLU A 285 14.85 2.15 0.47
N GLN A 286 15.76 1.50 -0.23
CA GLN A 286 16.25 1.98 -1.52
C GLN A 286 15.12 2.06 -2.56
N GLN A 287 14.20 1.09 -2.54
CA GLN A 287 13.03 1.10 -3.41
C GLN A 287 12.09 2.27 -3.08
N LEU A 288 11.82 2.52 -1.79
CA LEU A 288 11.03 3.66 -1.35
C LEU A 288 11.66 5.00 -1.75
N VAL A 289 12.99 5.13 -1.61
CA VAL A 289 13.74 6.32 -2.06
C VAL A 289 13.60 6.49 -3.56
N ASN A 290 13.81 5.44 -4.36
CA ASN A 290 13.69 5.48 -5.81
C ASN A 290 12.28 5.87 -6.26
N ASP A 291 11.25 5.33 -5.62
CA ASP A 291 9.85 5.64 -5.94
C ASP A 291 9.50 7.07 -5.53
N ALA A 292 9.98 7.54 -4.38
CA ALA A 292 9.82 8.92 -3.96
C ALA A 292 10.56 9.90 -4.89
N GLN A 293 11.75 9.54 -5.40
CA GLN A 293 12.48 10.31 -6.41
C GLN A 293 11.69 10.40 -7.71
N LYS A 294 11.16 9.28 -8.24
CA LYS A 294 10.33 9.25 -9.46
C LYS A 294 9.03 10.05 -9.32
N ALA A 295 8.42 10.03 -8.13
CA ALA A 295 7.21 10.78 -7.82
C ALA A 295 7.48 12.25 -7.46
N SER A 296 8.74 12.66 -7.38
CA SER A 296 9.11 14.04 -7.11
C SER A 296 9.24 14.85 -8.40
N VAL A 297 9.12 16.17 -8.28
CA VAL A 297 9.39 17.11 -9.39
C VAL A 297 10.87 17.50 -9.49
N ASN A 298 11.70 16.94 -8.62
CA ASN A 298 13.15 17.10 -8.64
C ASN A 298 13.73 16.55 -9.94
N ILE A 299 14.86 17.11 -10.34
CA ILE A 299 15.66 16.63 -11.48
C ILE A 299 16.88 15.96 -10.88
N TYR A 300 17.13 14.70 -11.24
CA TYR A 300 18.26 13.92 -10.71
C TYR A 300 19.15 13.44 -11.84
N ASN A 301 20.39 13.92 -11.87
CA ASN A 301 21.45 13.41 -12.74
C ASN A 301 21.04 13.27 -14.23
N VAL A 302 20.32 14.27 -14.76
CA VAL A 302 19.82 14.24 -16.14
C VAL A 302 20.81 14.95 -17.07
N PRO A 303 21.22 14.36 -18.21
CA PRO A 303 22.10 15.04 -19.16
C PRO A 303 21.54 16.41 -19.58
N GLY A 304 22.40 17.41 -19.57
CA GLY A 304 21.99 18.78 -19.77
C GLY A 304 23.15 19.77 -19.86
N LYS A 305 22.81 21.04 -19.79
CA LYS A 305 23.78 22.14 -19.78
C LYS A 305 23.26 23.36 -19.05
N VAL A 306 24.19 24.13 -18.50
CA VAL A 306 23.96 25.44 -17.90
C VAL A 306 24.53 26.51 -18.81
N VAL A 307 23.76 27.55 -19.12
CA VAL A 307 24.15 28.72 -19.89
C VAL A 307 24.12 29.93 -18.96
N LEU A 308 25.28 30.57 -18.80
CA LEU A 308 25.45 31.76 -17.99
C LEU A 308 24.91 33.00 -18.70
N ALA A 309 24.74 34.10 -17.96
CA ALA A 309 24.22 35.36 -18.49
C ALA A 309 25.10 35.99 -19.59
N ASP A 310 26.39 35.67 -19.61
CA ASP A 310 27.35 36.10 -20.63
C ASP A 310 27.38 35.19 -21.88
N GLY A 311 26.60 34.10 -21.89
CA GLY A 311 26.55 33.10 -22.96
C GLY A 311 27.48 31.91 -22.78
N THR A 312 28.34 31.90 -21.75
CA THR A 312 29.22 30.75 -21.44
C THR A 312 28.38 29.52 -21.12
N THR A 313 28.78 28.36 -21.64
CA THR A 313 28.03 27.10 -21.51
C THR A 313 28.86 26.03 -20.81
N HIS A 314 28.23 25.30 -19.88
CA HIS A 314 28.80 24.14 -19.18
C HIS A 314 27.89 22.92 -19.39
N GLU A 315 28.43 21.81 -19.91
CA GLU A 315 27.67 20.58 -20.18
C GLU A 315 27.97 19.48 -19.16
N GLY A 316 26.97 18.70 -18.78
CA GLY A 316 27.09 17.66 -17.75
C GLY A 316 25.73 17.18 -17.27
N ASN A 317 25.71 16.41 -16.18
CA ASN A 317 24.46 15.94 -15.62
C ASN A 317 23.89 16.94 -14.61
N ILE A 318 22.62 17.26 -14.76
CA ILE A 318 21.91 18.30 -14.02
C ILE A 318 21.12 17.66 -12.89
N THR A 319 21.27 18.22 -11.68
CA THR A 319 20.42 17.94 -10.53
C THR A 319 19.83 19.24 -9.97
N ILE A 320 18.51 19.28 -9.80
CA ILE A 320 17.78 20.39 -9.17
C ILE A 320 16.80 19.82 -8.15
N ILE A 321 16.94 20.23 -6.88
CA ILE A 321 16.11 19.76 -5.78
C ILE A 321 15.08 20.84 -5.42
N TYR A 322 13.82 20.59 -5.74
CA TYR A 322 12.65 21.40 -5.42
C TYR A 322 11.94 20.96 -4.13
N GLU A 323 12.01 19.68 -3.77
CA GLU A 323 11.33 19.11 -2.60
C GLU A 323 12.13 17.99 -1.92
N SER A 324 11.95 17.84 -0.60
CA SER A 324 12.61 16.80 0.21
C SER A 324 12.02 15.41 -0.04
N ILE A 325 12.89 14.44 -0.32
CA ILE A 325 12.53 13.02 -0.47
C ILE A 325 12.15 12.40 0.88
N GLU A 326 12.83 12.77 1.97
CA GLU A 326 12.49 12.28 3.32
C GLU A 326 11.07 12.67 3.74
N LYS A 327 10.67 13.91 3.43
CA LYS A 327 9.30 14.38 3.65
C LYS A 327 8.30 13.65 2.75
N LYS A 328 8.64 13.37 1.49
CA LYS A 328 7.81 12.53 0.59
C LYS A 328 7.60 11.11 1.12
N MET A 329 8.61 10.55 1.79
CA MET A 329 8.53 9.24 2.42
C MET A 329 7.86 9.25 3.80
N GLY A 330 7.44 10.43 4.30
CA GLY A 330 6.82 10.56 5.63
C GLY A 330 7.79 10.36 6.81
N LYS A 331 9.11 10.40 6.56
CA LYS A 331 10.15 10.20 7.58
C LYS A 331 10.64 11.50 8.25
N GLY A 332 10.14 12.66 7.84
CA GLY A 332 10.49 13.96 8.43
C GLY A 332 9.71 14.31 9.71
N THR A 333 10.32 15.06 10.62
CA THR A 333 9.62 15.57 11.82
C THR A 333 8.59 16.62 11.43
N ASN A 334 7.30 16.28 11.52
CA ASN A 334 6.22 17.24 11.31
C ASN A 334 6.34 18.41 12.31
N GLY A 335 6.53 19.62 11.81
CA GLY A 335 6.46 20.85 12.61
C GLY A 335 7.79 21.47 13.04
N ILE A 336 8.94 20.86 12.73
CA ILE A 336 10.24 21.54 12.86
C ILE A 336 10.49 22.35 11.59
N LEU A 337 10.75 23.65 11.75
CA LEU A 337 11.29 24.49 10.70
C LEU A 337 12.61 23.87 10.26
N ASP A 338 12.66 23.43 9.01
CA ASP A 338 13.87 22.94 8.38
C ASP A 338 14.76 24.17 8.09
N LEU A 339 15.43 24.66 9.14
CA LEU A 339 16.30 25.85 9.12
C LEU A 339 17.55 25.61 8.25
N ASP A 340 17.85 24.35 7.95
CA ASP A 340 18.98 23.90 7.14
C ASP A 340 18.57 23.39 5.75
N ALA A 341 17.29 23.48 5.35
CA ALA A 341 16.92 23.23 3.96
C ALA A 341 17.54 24.34 3.08
N PRO A 342 18.61 24.06 2.28
CA PRO A 342 19.08 25.02 1.30
C PRO A 342 17.88 25.38 0.43
N ALA A 343 17.62 26.69 0.23
CA ALA A 343 16.45 27.19 -0.49
C ALA A 343 16.16 26.33 -1.72
N MET A 344 15.21 25.40 -1.61
CA MET A 344 15.01 24.37 -2.62
C MET A 344 14.59 25.04 -3.93
N GLY A 345 15.14 24.56 -5.05
CA GLY A 345 15.01 25.16 -6.36
C GLY A 345 15.88 26.41 -6.59
N SER A 346 16.71 26.84 -5.63
CA SER A 346 17.58 28.03 -5.79
C SER A 346 18.95 27.73 -6.39
N SER A 347 19.34 26.47 -6.51
CA SER A 347 20.61 26.04 -7.08
C SER A 347 20.46 24.83 -7.97
N VAL A 348 21.31 24.76 -8.98
CA VAL A 348 21.52 23.59 -9.81
C VAL A 348 22.92 23.03 -9.55
N THR A 349 23.02 21.72 -9.41
CA THR A 349 24.31 21.00 -9.40
C THR A 349 24.53 20.42 -10.78
N LEU A 350 25.67 20.74 -11.38
CA LEU A 350 26.19 20.16 -12.61
C LEU A 350 27.29 19.16 -12.22
N THR A 351 27.11 17.91 -12.56
CA THR A 351 28.09 16.85 -12.31
C THR A 351 28.78 16.49 -13.63
N HIS A 352 30.10 16.58 -13.65
CA HIS A 352 30.93 16.06 -14.73
C HIS A 352 31.53 14.72 -14.30
N ASN A 353 31.40 13.71 -15.15
CA ASN A 353 32.09 12.45 -14.96
C ASN A 353 33.39 12.52 -15.77
N ASP A 354 34.52 12.67 -15.09
CA ASP A 354 35.84 12.60 -15.71
C ASP A 354 36.57 11.30 -15.31
N ALA A 355 37.73 11.05 -15.92
CA ALA A 355 38.51 9.83 -15.67
C ALA A 355 39.07 9.74 -14.24
N ASN A 356 39.01 10.82 -13.45
CA ASN A 356 39.52 10.90 -12.08
C ASN A 356 38.38 10.92 -11.03
N GLY A 357 37.11 10.94 -11.45
CA GLY A 357 35.94 10.88 -10.59
C GLY A 357 34.83 11.85 -11.02
N ASN A 358 33.85 12.02 -10.15
CA ASN A 358 32.77 12.99 -10.36
C ASN A 358 33.18 14.35 -9.79
N THR A 359 33.17 15.40 -10.60
CA THR A 359 33.31 16.78 -10.13
C THR A 359 31.96 17.49 -10.16
N GLU A 360 31.64 18.26 -9.11
CA GLU A 360 30.40 19.00 -8.98
C GLU A 360 30.62 20.51 -9.06
N GLN A 361 29.85 21.19 -9.90
CA GLN A 361 29.77 22.64 -9.97
C GLN A 361 28.36 23.10 -9.63
N ARG A 362 28.22 24.10 -8.75
CA ARG A 362 26.90 24.64 -8.35
C ARG A 362 26.67 26.02 -8.95
N PHE A 363 25.50 26.23 -9.53
CA PHE A 363 25.06 27.53 -10.04
C PHE A 363 23.79 27.98 -9.33
N LYS A 364 23.66 29.28 -9.05
CA LYS A 364 22.52 29.83 -8.31
C LYS A 364 21.52 30.43 -9.29
N ALA A 365 20.23 30.29 -8.97
CA ALA A 365 19.15 30.95 -9.70
C ALA A 365 19.26 32.49 -9.68
N ALA A 366 19.94 33.04 -8.66
CA ALA A 366 20.19 34.48 -8.53
C ALA A 366 21.05 35.05 -9.66
N ASP A 367 21.84 34.19 -10.31
CA ASP A 367 22.78 34.57 -11.35
C ASP A 367 22.12 34.61 -12.74
N ASN A 368 20.78 34.46 -12.81
CA ASN A 368 19.97 34.44 -14.03
C ASN A 368 20.42 33.42 -15.08
N VAL A 369 20.98 32.30 -14.63
CA VAL A 369 21.42 31.22 -15.53
C VAL A 369 20.24 30.48 -16.13
N THR A 370 20.42 30.00 -17.36
CA THR A 370 19.47 29.13 -18.06
C THR A 370 19.98 27.70 -18.00
N VAL A 371 19.10 26.75 -17.69
CA VAL A 371 19.44 25.33 -17.58
C VAL A 371 18.61 24.53 -18.57
N TYR A 372 19.25 23.68 -19.34
CA TYR A 372 18.59 22.72 -20.23
C TYR A 372 18.79 21.33 -19.64
N ALA A 373 17.70 20.63 -19.31
CA ALA A 373 17.76 19.29 -18.74
C ALA A 373 16.50 18.52 -19.09
N GLY A 374 16.64 17.25 -19.50
CA GLY A 374 15.50 16.36 -19.72
C GLY A 374 14.52 16.84 -20.79
N GLY A 375 15.02 17.51 -21.83
CA GLY A 375 14.20 18.11 -22.89
C GLY A 375 13.42 19.36 -22.47
N LYS A 376 13.66 19.87 -21.26
CA LYS A 376 13.04 21.08 -20.70
C LYS A 376 14.06 22.19 -20.52
N THR A 377 13.56 23.42 -20.44
CA THR A 377 14.37 24.61 -20.16
C THR A 377 13.91 25.20 -18.84
N TYR A 378 14.86 25.59 -18.01
CA TYR A 378 14.63 26.24 -16.74
C TYR A 378 15.41 27.55 -16.69
N ILE A 379 14.85 28.58 -16.05
CA ILE A 379 15.53 29.87 -15.86
C ILE A 379 15.54 30.25 -14.40
N GLY A 380 16.71 30.65 -13.91
CA GLY A 380 16.87 31.24 -12.59
C GLY A 380 16.30 32.66 -12.60
N THR A 381 15.28 32.93 -11.78
CA THR A 381 14.76 34.29 -11.62
C THR A 381 14.16 34.49 -10.23
N LYS A 382 14.13 35.75 -9.80
CA LYS A 382 13.46 36.18 -8.58
C LYS A 382 11.96 36.34 -8.80
N GLY A 383 11.14 35.95 -7.82
CA GLY A 383 9.72 36.32 -7.75
C GLY A 383 9.52 37.73 -7.18
N LEU A 384 8.55 38.48 -7.71
CA LEU A 384 8.19 39.81 -7.20
C LEU A 384 7.32 39.75 -5.93
N LYS A 385 7.27 40.86 -5.17
CA LYS A 385 6.60 40.98 -3.86
C LYS A 385 5.14 40.52 -3.85
N ASP A 386 4.44 40.72 -4.96
CA ASP A 386 3.05 40.30 -5.16
C ASP A 386 2.94 38.94 -5.86
N SER A 387 3.95 38.08 -5.76
CA SER A 387 3.89 36.70 -6.26
C SER A 387 3.40 35.76 -5.15
N ALA A 388 2.45 34.90 -5.49
CA ALA A 388 1.94 33.87 -4.58
C ALA A 388 2.71 32.57 -4.81
N LEU A 389 3.93 32.45 -4.29
CA LEU A 389 4.62 31.16 -4.24
C LEU A 389 4.21 30.43 -2.96
N ARG A 390 3.65 29.23 -3.08
CA ARG A 390 3.53 28.32 -1.94
C ARG A 390 4.82 27.53 -1.84
N ASN A 391 5.36 27.38 -0.62
CA ASN A 391 6.36 26.36 -0.36
C ASN A 391 5.69 25.01 -0.63
N ALA A 392 5.96 24.43 -1.78
CA ALA A 392 5.59 23.05 -2.05
C ALA A 392 6.75 22.14 -1.64
N GLY A 393 6.95 22.08 -0.34
CA GLY A 393 7.79 21.10 0.31
C GLY A 393 7.24 20.98 1.71
N GLY A 394 6.47 19.93 1.98
CA GLY A 394 5.67 19.76 3.19
C GLY A 394 6.43 20.05 4.49
N SER A 395 6.36 21.29 4.94
CA SER A 395 6.36 21.70 6.34
C SER A 395 5.86 23.14 6.38
N SER A 396 5.28 23.50 7.52
CA SER A 396 4.63 24.76 7.86
C SER A 396 5.55 25.98 7.87
N SER A 397 6.48 26.10 6.92
CA SER A 397 7.18 27.34 6.62
C SER A 397 6.41 28.07 5.51
N ILE A 398 5.61 29.02 5.95
CA ILE A 398 5.11 30.11 5.14
C ILE A 398 6.33 30.78 4.47
N ASN A 399 6.59 30.47 3.20
CA ASN A 399 7.41 31.30 2.32
C ASN A 399 6.47 32.19 1.50
N ILE A 400 5.63 32.92 2.22
CA ILE A 400 4.87 34.02 1.65
C ILE A 400 5.90 35.06 1.20
N GLY A 401 6.12 35.14 -0.11
CA GLY A 401 7.02 36.10 -0.73
C GLY A 401 8.50 35.70 -0.74
N THR A 402 8.84 34.54 -1.32
CA THR A 402 10.24 34.26 -1.69
C THR A 402 10.73 35.28 -2.71
N ARG A 403 11.31 36.35 -2.16
CA ARG A 403 12.30 37.21 -2.81
C ARG A 403 13.56 36.44 -3.22
N HIS A 404 13.63 35.14 -2.92
CA HIS A 404 14.74 34.26 -3.22
C HIS A 404 14.61 33.75 -4.66
N PRO A 405 15.65 33.93 -5.48
CA PRO A 405 15.67 33.39 -6.82
C PRO A 405 15.52 31.86 -6.85
N GLN A 406 14.69 31.37 -7.77
CA GLN A 406 14.45 29.95 -8.00
C GLN A 406 14.48 29.63 -9.50
N PHE A 407 14.67 28.36 -9.85
CA PHE A 407 14.60 27.87 -11.22
C PHE A 407 13.16 27.54 -11.61
N PHE A 408 12.62 28.26 -12.59
CA PHE A 408 11.28 28.02 -13.14
C PHE A 408 11.38 27.31 -14.49
N GLU A 409 10.45 26.39 -14.76
CA GLU A 409 10.30 25.79 -16.09
C GLU A 409 9.78 26.83 -17.09
N VAL A 410 10.39 26.90 -18.27
CA VAL A 410 9.99 27.79 -19.35
C VAL A 410 8.92 27.11 -20.20
N LEU A 411 7.69 27.64 -20.16
CA LEU A 411 6.57 27.14 -20.96
C LEU A 411 6.45 27.83 -22.33
N PHE A 412 6.97 29.06 -22.42
CA PHE A 412 7.01 29.86 -23.64
C PHE A 412 8.09 30.93 -23.55
N THR A 413 8.72 31.25 -24.68
CA THR A 413 9.58 32.42 -24.86
C THR A 413 9.40 32.99 -26.26
N ASP A 414 9.52 34.31 -26.40
CA ASP A 414 9.52 35.00 -27.70
C ASP A 414 10.92 35.16 -28.31
N GLY A 415 11.96 34.62 -27.65
CA GLY A 415 13.36 34.79 -28.04
C GLY A 415 13.94 36.18 -27.76
N LYS A 416 13.16 37.10 -27.17
CA LYS A 416 13.56 38.48 -26.86
C LYS A 416 13.64 38.74 -25.36
N GLY A 417 13.72 37.68 -24.53
CA GLY A 417 13.83 37.80 -23.08
C GLY A 417 12.48 37.93 -22.36
N ASN A 418 11.37 37.68 -23.04
CA ASN A 418 10.05 37.54 -22.42
C ASN A 418 9.70 36.06 -22.28
N TYR A 419 9.17 35.68 -21.12
CA TYR A 419 8.91 34.29 -20.77
C TYR A 419 7.56 34.12 -20.07
N ILE A 420 6.92 32.99 -20.36
CA ILE A 420 5.90 32.39 -19.50
C ILE A 420 6.56 31.24 -18.77
N LEU A 421 6.50 31.30 -17.45
CA LEU A 421 7.21 30.41 -16.55
C LEU A 421 6.21 29.65 -15.69
N GLN A 422 6.62 28.49 -15.21
CA GLN A 422 5.89 27.71 -14.22
C GLN A 422 6.85 27.18 -13.17
N HIS A 423 6.45 27.26 -11.90
CA HIS A 423 7.23 26.64 -10.83
C HIS A 423 6.98 25.13 -10.85
N PRO A 424 8.01 24.26 -10.82
CA PRO A 424 7.81 22.81 -10.98
C PRO A 424 6.87 22.15 -9.97
N LEU A 425 6.71 22.77 -8.80
CA LEU A 425 5.80 22.30 -7.77
C LEU A 425 4.37 22.84 -7.86
N ASP A 426 4.18 23.99 -8.51
CA ASP A 426 2.88 24.66 -8.63
C ASP A 426 2.39 24.55 -10.07
N LYS A 427 2.04 23.33 -10.45
CA LYS A 427 1.42 23.05 -11.74
C LYS A 427 0.15 23.91 -11.87
N ASP A 428 -0.03 24.49 -13.04
CA ASP A 428 -1.11 25.41 -13.42
C ASP A 428 -0.97 26.87 -12.91
N GLU A 429 0.11 27.21 -12.21
CA GLU A 429 0.44 28.60 -11.94
C GLU A 429 1.39 29.18 -12.99
N LEU A 430 0.91 30.18 -13.72
CA LEU A 430 1.67 30.86 -14.77
C LEU A 430 2.28 32.16 -14.25
N TYR A 431 3.59 32.29 -14.46
CA TYR A 431 4.39 33.44 -14.07
C TYR A 431 4.85 34.17 -15.34
N LEU A 432 4.73 35.50 -15.34
CA LEU A 432 5.18 36.34 -16.44
C LEU A 432 6.53 36.98 -16.08
N LYS A 433 7.55 36.77 -16.91
CA LYS A 433 8.85 37.43 -16.83
C LYS A 433 9.05 38.26 -18.10
N LEU A 434 9.06 39.58 -17.98
CA LEU A 434 9.39 40.46 -19.10
C LEU A 434 10.87 40.83 -19.05
N LYS A 435 11.46 41.13 -20.22
CA LYS A 435 12.88 41.46 -20.37
C LYS A 435 13.31 42.60 -19.44
N ASP A 436 12.53 43.67 -19.43
CA ASP A 436 12.85 44.92 -18.72
C ASP A 436 12.40 44.91 -17.25
N ARG A 437 12.00 43.74 -16.73
CA ARG A 437 11.57 43.56 -15.34
C ARG A 437 12.59 42.77 -14.55
N ASN A 438 12.80 43.16 -13.30
CA ASN A 438 13.78 42.56 -12.38
C ASN A 438 13.33 41.23 -11.74
N GLY A 439 12.21 40.65 -12.18
CA GLY A 439 11.70 39.40 -11.65
C GLY A 439 10.47 38.91 -12.39
N ALA A 440 10.06 37.68 -12.08
CA ALA A 440 8.82 37.09 -12.56
C ALA A 440 7.67 37.41 -11.60
N ILE A 441 6.45 37.52 -12.12
CA ILE A 441 5.25 37.79 -11.32
C ILE A 441 4.13 36.81 -11.64
N TYR A 442 3.41 36.39 -10.60
CA TYR A 442 2.18 35.63 -10.75
C TYR A 442 0.98 36.57 -10.84
N LEU A 443 0.25 36.50 -11.97
CA LEU A 443 -0.90 37.36 -12.29
C LEU A 443 -2.25 36.61 -12.25
N GLY A 444 -2.28 35.42 -11.66
CA GLY A 444 -3.51 34.63 -11.50
C GLY A 444 -4.31 35.00 -10.25
N ASP A 445 -5.29 34.16 -9.92
CA ASP A 445 -6.34 34.45 -8.93
C ASP A 445 -5.89 34.22 -7.48
N LYS A 446 -4.72 33.61 -7.23
CA LYS A 446 -4.25 33.31 -5.86
C LYS A 446 -3.68 34.57 -5.18
N ALA A 447 -4.08 34.79 -3.93
CA ALA A 447 -3.54 35.83 -3.06
C ALA A 447 -2.97 35.22 -1.77
N LEU A 448 -2.29 36.06 -0.99
CA LEU A 448 -1.85 35.74 0.37
C LEU A 448 -3.03 35.31 1.27
N LEU A 449 -4.17 36.00 1.14
CA LEU A 449 -5.41 35.67 1.83
C LEU A 449 -6.54 35.63 0.80
N GLY A 450 -7.11 34.44 0.61
CA GLY A 450 -8.23 34.22 -0.31
C GLY A 450 -7.86 34.34 -1.79
N THR A 451 -8.84 34.78 -2.58
CA THR A 451 -8.75 34.88 -4.04
C THR A 451 -8.71 36.35 -4.45
N ARG A 452 -7.81 36.72 -5.36
CA ARG A 452 -7.78 38.06 -5.97
C ARG A 452 -9.05 38.29 -6.76
N SER A 453 -9.64 39.46 -6.58
CA SER A 453 -10.69 39.93 -7.48
C SER A 453 -10.11 40.28 -8.85
N GLU A 454 -10.96 40.23 -9.88
CA GLU A 454 -10.62 40.66 -11.24
C GLU A 454 -10.03 42.07 -11.27
N LYS A 455 -10.66 43.02 -10.56
CA LYS A 455 -10.15 44.40 -10.41
C LYS A 455 -8.72 44.45 -9.87
N THR A 456 -8.39 43.60 -8.90
CA THR A 456 -7.05 43.55 -8.30
C THR A 456 -6.04 42.98 -9.29
N ARG A 457 -6.41 41.93 -10.03
CA ARG A 457 -5.58 41.36 -11.10
C ARG A 457 -5.28 42.37 -12.20
N ILE A 458 -6.30 43.03 -12.74
CA ILE A 458 -6.14 44.03 -13.81
C ILE A 458 -5.19 45.14 -13.35
N LYS A 459 -5.37 45.64 -12.12
CA LYS A 459 -4.48 46.64 -11.53
C LYS A 459 -3.04 46.14 -11.45
N LEU A 460 -2.82 44.94 -10.91
CA LEU A 460 -1.48 44.35 -10.77
C LEU A 460 -0.80 44.12 -12.13
N THR A 461 -1.56 43.65 -13.12
CA THR A 461 -1.07 43.48 -14.49
C THR A 461 -0.68 44.82 -15.09
N ALA A 462 -1.50 45.87 -14.95
CA ALA A 462 -1.16 47.21 -15.43
C ALA A 462 0.09 47.77 -14.77
N GLU A 463 0.23 47.61 -13.45
CA GLU A 463 1.42 48.03 -12.68
C GLU A 463 2.68 47.28 -13.15
N TYR A 464 2.59 45.98 -13.40
CA TYR A 464 3.72 45.20 -13.91
C TYR A 464 4.06 45.47 -15.37
N LEU A 465 3.07 45.83 -16.20
CA LEU A 465 3.32 46.24 -17.59
C LEU A 465 3.97 47.63 -17.68
N ASP A 466 3.70 48.53 -16.73
CA ASP A 466 4.16 49.94 -16.70
C ASP A 466 4.02 50.61 -18.07
N THR A 467 2.88 50.36 -18.70
CA THR A 467 2.61 50.72 -20.08
C THR A 467 1.23 51.35 -20.18
N PRO A 468 1.14 52.69 -20.21
CA PRO A 468 -0.16 53.37 -20.28
C PRO A 468 -0.96 53.07 -21.56
N SER A 469 -0.29 52.67 -22.65
CA SER A 469 -0.91 52.35 -23.94
C SER A 469 -1.55 50.96 -24.02
N MET A 470 -1.33 50.09 -23.03
CA MET A 470 -1.87 48.73 -23.00
C MET A 470 -3.02 48.66 -21.99
N ASP A 471 -4.15 48.15 -22.44
CA ASP A 471 -5.31 47.88 -21.58
C ASP A 471 -5.18 46.48 -20.95
N ALA A 472 -4.79 46.45 -19.67
CA ALA A 472 -4.61 45.21 -18.93
C ALA A 472 -5.89 44.36 -18.80
N ALA A 473 -7.08 44.94 -18.96
CA ALA A 473 -8.35 44.22 -18.88
C ALA A 473 -8.61 43.29 -20.08
N LYS A 474 -7.87 43.46 -21.19
CA LYS A 474 -8.03 42.66 -22.41
C LYS A 474 -7.36 41.29 -22.33
N TYR A 475 -6.49 41.05 -21.35
CA TYR A 475 -5.68 39.85 -21.27
C TYR A 475 -6.16 38.93 -20.16
N ASP A 476 -6.44 37.67 -20.51
CA ASP A 476 -6.65 36.63 -19.50
C ASP A 476 -5.31 36.12 -18.97
N THR A 477 -4.85 36.70 -17.86
CA THR A 477 -3.56 36.36 -17.23
C THR A 477 -3.53 34.98 -16.57
N ARG A 478 -4.63 34.23 -16.60
CA ARG A 478 -4.72 32.87 -16.04
C ARG A 478 -4.39 31.79 -17.06
N THR A 479 -4.40 32.12 -18.35
CA THR A 479 -4.17 31.17 -19.44
C THR A 479 -2.86 31.45 -20.15
N LYS A 480 -2.29 30.41 -20.77
CA LYS A 480 -1.05 30.54 -21.55
C LYS A 480 -1.28 31.45 -22.75
N GLU A 481 -2.42 31.29 -23.41
CA GLU A 481 -2.81 32.02 -24.61
C GLU A 481 -2.98 33.52 -24.31
N GLY A 482 -3.61 33.86 -23.18
CA GLY A 482 -3.76 35.25 -22.76
C GLY A 482 -2.43 35.92 -22.43
N LEU A 483 -1.50 35.20 -21.77
CA LEU A 483 -0.14 35.68 -21.53
C LEU A 483 0.69 35.78 -22.81
N GLN A 484 0.52 34.88 -23.78
CA GLN A 484 1.19 34.96 -25.08
C GLN A 484 0.73 36.20 -25.87
N GLN A 485 -0.57 36.48 -25.87
CA GLN A 485 -1.12 37.69 -26.49
C GLN A 485 -0.57 38.95 -25.83
N LEU A 486 -0.50 38.96 -24.49
CA LEU A 486 0.10 40.05 -23.73
C LEU A 486 1.57 40.27 -24.11
N ILE A 487 2.38 39.21 -24.19
CA ILE A 487 3.79 39.31 -24.61
C ILE A 487 3.90 39.84 -26.04
N ALA A 488 3.07 39.34 -26.96
CA ALA A 488 3.09 39.76 -28.36
C ALA A 488 2.77 41.25 -28.54
N ASP A 489 1.86 41.80 -27.74
CA ASP A 489 1.53 43.22 -27.77
C ASP A 489 2.57 44.07 -27.03
N TYR A 490 3.13 43.56 -25.92
CA TYR A 490 4.22 44.21 -25.21
C TYR A 490 5.47 44.38 -26.08
N ALA A 491 5.81 43.36 -26.88
CA ALA A 491 6.98 43.36 -27.77
C ALA A 491 6.85 44.23 -29.04
N LYS A 492 5.69 44.86 -29.28
CA LYS A 492 5.46 45.82 -30.37
C LYS A 492 5.70 47.28 -29.94
N LYS A 493 5.88 47.52 -28.64
CA LYS A 493 6.48 48.77 -28.16
C LYS A 493 7.95 48.81 -28.52
#